data_AF-A0A0G0J9H1-F1
#
_entry.id   AF-A0A0G0J9H1-F1
#
_cell.length_a   1.000
_cell.length_b   1.000
_cell.length_c   1.000
_cell.angle_alpha   90.00
_cell.angle_beta   90.00
_cell.angle_gamma   90.00
#
_symmetry.space_group_name_H-M   'P 1'
#
loop_
_entity.id
_entity.type
_entity.pdbx_description
1 polymer ?
#
loop_
_entity_poly.entity_id
_entity_poly.type
_entity_poly.pdbx_seq_one_letter_code
_entity_poly.pdbx_strand_id
1 'polypeptide(L)'
;MKAIFKFLLLLFLINIDVLQGGLVFSNRSSSILISPGGKLYLQDTNSIAGWSRESIVQTSGNNSPINWDPSWTGDNSITYQVAPEPFLPENRGDITLQVYYHELKTDLLLGPNRHFIIQSSPSTNYTFIQGNGYTINLAEGFSNLIQIEAGQTVEIANTVIKNYDENGIYLPAGATLKFLNSTIEITDNRALYKPLNLAGEVIINGYGYTVSMNPGAYVNIDAGQLTINNVVFYGIGGQNLACKTADTNLILQNCNLFLTDNYRFKNGGLQMIDSTISGFEGFNFESSQTFSISRTVMFDTGITFSYSPSNDRRDLLYMDDSSILYLNGCTLRTTITGMQLTTGTLIVNGQNHVYNDGAVSLSQAFLLGNGNPANDLDIEILPGASISLESGKLLYANVNL
;
A
#
# COMPACT_ATOMS: atom_id res chain seq x y z
N MET A 1 56.00 22.56 -32.43
CA MET A 1 55.13 22.59 -33.62
C MET A 1 54.17 21.41 -33.55
N LYS A 2 52.89 21.65 -33.14
CA LYS A 2 51.60 21.08 -33.65
C LYS A 2 51.51 19.56 -33.92
N ALA A 3 50.47 18.79 -33.58
CA ALA A 3 49.07 18.97 -33.13
C ALA A 3 48.60 17.63 -32.51
N ILE A 4 47.87 17.58 -31.38
CA ILE A 4 46.39 17.55 -31.24
C ILE A 4 45.65 16.73 -32.32
N PHE A 5 45.09 15.58 -31.93
CA PHE A 5 43.84 15.06 -32.51
C PHE A 5 42.95 14.45 -31.41
N LYS A 6 41.79 15.08 -31.21
CA LYS A 6 40.70 14.69 -30.31
C LYS A 6 39.91 13.55 -30.95
N PHE A 7 39.54 12.54 -30.17
CA PHE A 7 38.48 11.60 -30.54
C PHE A 7 37.13 12.19 -30.10
N LEU A 8 36.20 12.18 -31.04
CA LEU A 8 34.94 12.91 -31.05
C LEU A 8 33.89 12.23 -30.15
N LEU A 9 33.38 12.95 -29.15
CA LEU A 9 32.18 12.57 -28.40
C LEU A 9 30.97 12.93 -29.28
N LEU A 10 30.23 11.91 -29.71
CA LEU A 10 29.02 12.07 -30.52
C LEU A 10 27.89 12.61 -29.62
N LEU A 11 27.66 13.93 -29.68
CA LEU A 11 26.47 14.57 -29.13
C LEU A 11 25.27 14.13 -30.00
N PHE A 12 24.34 13.35 -29.45
CA PHE A 12 23.01 13.24 -30.03
C PHE A 12 22.28 14.57 -29.79
N LEU A 13 22.26 15.41 -30.82
CA LEU A 13 21.24 16.45 -30.99
C LEU A 13 19.94 15.72 -31.34
N ILE A 14 19.07 15.52 -30.35
CA ILE A 14 17.66 15.25 -30.63
C ILE A 14 17.09 16.58 -31.12
N ASN A 15 16.95 16.72 -32.44
CA ASN A 15 16.01 17.69 -33.00
C ASN A 15 14.62 17.17 -32.67
N ILE A 16 14.02 17.71 -31.62
CA ILE A 16 12.58 17.56 -31.39
C ILE A 16 11.93 18.44 -32.46
N ASP A 17 11.40 17.82 -33.50
CA ASP A 17 10.58 18.53 -34.48
C ASP A 17 9.46 19.28 -33.74
N VAL A 18 9.31 20.54 -34.15
CA VAL A 18 8.47 21.59 -33.58
C VAL A 18 7.09 21.06 -33.19
N LEU A 19 6.81 21.05 -31.88
CA LEU A 19 5.46 20.92 -31.33
C LEU A 19 4.65 22.17 -31.74
N GLN A 20 4.04 22.15 -32.93
CA GLN A 20 3.16 23.23 -33.38
C GLN A 20 1.89 23.37 -32.53
N GLY A 21 1.55 22.36 -31.72
CA GLY A 21 0.62 22.47 -30.61
C GLY A 21 1.42 22.64 -29.32
N GLY A 22 1.25 23.76 -28.63
CA GLY A 22 2.05 24.14 -27.45
C GLY A 22 2.20 23.07 -26.35
N LEU A 23 3.06 23.35 -25.39
CA LEU A 23 3.32 22.45 -24.27
C LEU A 23 2.16 22.52 -23.26
N VAL A 24 1.42 21.42 -23.08
CA VAL A 24 0.27 21.33 -22.16
C VAL A 24 0.59 20.39 -21.01
N PHE A 25 0.59 20.91 -19.78
CA PHE A 25 0.67 20.09 -18.56
C PHE A 25 -0.76 19.68 -18.16
N SER A 26 -1.11 18.43 -18.40
CA SER A 26 -2.49 17.95 -18.30
C SER A 26 -2.91 17.48 -16.89
N ASN A 27 -1.98 17.37 -15.94
CA ASN A 27 -2.27 16.99 -14.56
C ASN A 27 -1.38 17.71 -13.53
N ARG A 28 -1.78 17.69 -12.24
CA ARG A 28 -1.05 18.32 -11.12
C ARG A 28 0.37 17.75 -10.92
N SER A 29 0.65 16.55 -11.41
CA SER A 29 1.90 15.81 -11.20
C SER A 29 2.87 15.91 -12.37
N SER A 30 2.55 16.67 -13.42
CA SER A 30 3.40 16.79 -14.59
C SER A 30 4.59 17.70 -14.28
N SER A 31 5.80 17.15 -14.35
CA SER A 31 7.03 17.89 -14.06
C SER A 31 8.05 17.75 -15.20
N ILE A 32 8.77 18.83 -15.51
CA ILE A 32 10.00 18.78 -16.31
C ILE A 32 11.17 18.98 -15.37
N LEU A 33 12.05 17.97 -15.29
CA LEU A 33 13.30 18.08 -14.54
C LEU A 33 14.40 18.60 -15.48
N ILE A 34 14.95 19.77 -15.17
CA ILE A 34 16.12 20.32 -15.87
C ILE A 34 17.32 20.14 -14.94
N SER A 35 18.34 19.40 -15.38
CA SER A 35 19.56 19.21 -14.61
C SER A 35 20.27 20.55 -14.31
N PRO A 36 21.05 20.67 -13.23
CA PRO A 36 21.83 21.86 -12.95
C PRO A 36 22.70 22.27 -14.16
N GLY A 37 22.57 23.53 -14.60
CA GLY A 37 23.22 24.06 -15.80
C GLY A 37 22.55 23.70 -17.14
N GLY A 38 21.52 22.85 -17.11
CA GLY A 38 20.67 22.56 -18.26
C GLY A 38 19.80 23.76 -18.65
N LYS A 39 19.43 23.82 -19.92
CA LYS A 39 18.56 24.86 -20.48
C LYS A 39 17.42 24.19 -21.24
N LEU A 40 16.20 24.60 -20.96
CA LEU A 40 15.05 24.24 -21.80
C LEU A 40 14.84 25.36 -22.81
N TYR A 41 14.95 25.01 -24.09
CA TYR A 41 14.67 25.89 -25.21
C TYR A 41 13.29 25.57 -25.76
N LEU A 42 12.41 26.56 -25.79
CA LEU A 42 11.10 26.46 -26.41
C LEU A 42 11.10 27.37 -27.64
N GLN A 43 11.27 26.77 -28.82
CA GLN A 43 11.14 27.49 -30.10
C GLN A 43 9.69 27.38 -30.59
N ASP A 44 9.15 28.49 -31.08
CA ASP A 44 7.83 28.58 -31.72
C ASP A 44 6.63 28.09 -30.87
N THR A 45 6.74 28.10 -29.54
CA THR A 45 5.61 27.79 -28.66
C THR A 45 4.59 28.92 -28.64
N ASN A 46 3.45 28.70 -29.31
CA ASN A 46 2.34 29.66 -29.35
C ASN A 46 1.58 29.77 -28.01
N SER A 47 1.71 28.80 -27.10
CA SER A 47 1.18 28.85 -25.74
C SER A 47 1.81 27.79 -24.82
N ILE A 48 1.82 28.05 -23.51
CA ILE A 48 2.05 27.06 -22.44
C ILE A 48 0.84 27.13 -21.52
N ALA A 49 0.14 26.02 -21.33
CA ALA A 49 -1.08 25.95 -20.51
C ALA A 49 -1.03 24.78 -19.53
N GLY A 50 -1.69 24.94 -18.37
CA GLY A 50 -1.69 23.95 -17.29
C GLY A 50 -0.76 24.33 -16.13
N TRP A 51 -1.11 25.39 -15.41
CA TRP A 51 -0.34 25.82 -14.23
C TRP A 51 -0.91 25.18 -12.95
N SER A 52 -0.04 24.49 -12.21
CA SER A 52 -0.26 24.15 -10.80
C SER A 52 0.48 25.18 -9.94
N ARG A 53 -0.02 25.50 -8.74
CA ARG A 53 0.74 26.31 -7.76
C ARG A 53 2.05 25.63 -7.32
N GLU A 54 2.23 24.36 -7.65
CA GLU A 54 3.42 23.56 -7.38
C GLU A 54 4.37 23.44 -8.59
N SER A 55 4.05 24.08 -9.72
CA SER A 55 4.93 24.10 -10.89
C SER A 55 6.17 24.98 -10.62
N ILE A 56 7.37 24.41 -10.79
CA ILE A 56 8.68 25.03 -10.46
C ILE A 56 9.10 26.13 -11.47
N VAL A 57 8.38 26.32 -12.58
CA VAL A 57 8.77 27.27 -13.63
C VAL A 57 8.35 28.69 -13.24
N GLN A 58 9.24 29.45 -12.59
CA GLN A 58 9.09 30.89 -12.42
C GLN A 58 9.95 31.61 -13.46
N THR A 59 9.36 32.52 -14.24
CA THR A 59 10.13 33.38 -15.14
C THR A 59 10.83 34.46 -14.32
N SER A 60 12.01 34.88 -14.77
CA SER A 60 12.75 35.97 -14.14
C SER A 60 11.97 37.28 -14.26
N GLY A 61 11.21 37.64 -13.22
CA GLY A 61 10.78 39.01 -12.98
C GLY A 61 9.29 39.33 -13.03
N ASN A 62 8.34 38.37 -13.06
CA ASN A 62 6.93 38.72 -12.88
C ASN A 62 6.10 37.57 -12.27
N ASN A 63 5.64 37.76 -11.02
CA ASN A 63 4.84 36.79 -10.28
C ASN A 63 3.33 36.92 -10.56
N SER A 64 2.93 37.57 -11.66
CA SER A 64 1.54 37.76 -12.03
C SER A 64 1.20 36.94 -13.29
N PRO A 65 0.21 36.02 -13.23
CA PRO A 65 -0.16 35.14 -14.34
C PRO A 65 -0.78 35.85 -15.56
N ILE A 66 -0.92 37.19 -15.53
CA ILE A 66 -1.72 37.95 -16.51
C ILE A 66 -0.86 38.65 -17.56
N ASN A 67 0.44 38.86 -17.34
CA ASN A 67 1.28 39.64 -18.27
C ASN A 67 2.40 38.80 -18.88
N TRP A 68 2.04 37.87 -19.75
CA TRP A 68 2.95 37.41 -20.80
C TRP A 68 2.88 38.44 -21.92
N ASP A 69 3.93 39.25 -22.06
CA ASP A 69 4.05 40.17 -23.18
C ASP A 69 4.35 39.36 -24.46
N PRO A 70 3.45 39.32 -25.46
CA PRO A 70 3.66 38.56 -26.69
C PRO A 70 4.80 39.10 -27.57
N SER A 71 5.49 40.16 -27.17
CA SER A 71 6.59 40.76 -27.94
C SER A 71 8.00 40.22 -27.63
N TRP A 72 8.13 39.14 -26.86
CA TRP A 72 9.43 38.52 -26.57
C TRP A 72 9.99 37.78 -27.79
N THR A 73 10.68 38.52 -28.65
CA THR A 73 11.36 38.02 -29.85
C THR A 73 12.84 37.76 -29.55
N GLY A 74 13.22 36.48 -29.49
CA GLY A 74 14.59 36.01 -29.24
C GLY A 74 14.58 34.61 -28.62
N ASP A 75 15.67 33.84 -28.79
CA ASP A 75 15.82 32.50 -28.21
C ASP A 75 15.55 32.51 -26.69
N ASN A 76 14.35 32.08 -26.30
CA ASN A 76 13.91 32.09 -24.93
C ASN A 76 14.46 30.84 -24.22
N SER A 77 15.49 31.03 -23.39
CA SER A 77 16.00 29.98 -22.51
C SER A 77 15.43 30.11 -21.11
N ILE A 78 14.68 29.11 -20.65
CA ILE A 78 14.40 28.95 -19.22
C ILE A 78 15.69 28.45 -18.59
N THR A 79 16.32 29.28 -17.76
CA THR A 79 17.55 28.93 -17.06
C THR A 79 17.19 28.41 -15.67
N TYR A 80 17.83 27.31 -15.26
CA TYR A 80 17.80 26.86 -13.88
C TYR A 80 18.36 27.98 -12.99
N GLN A 81 17.49 28.75 -12.33
CA GLN A 81 17.89 29.39 -11.09
C GLN A 81 17.90 28.29 -10.04
N VAL A 82 18.98 28.22 -9.25
CA VAL A 82 19.00 27.44 -8.02
C VAL A 82 17.69 27.78 -7.32
N ALA A 83 16.80 26.80 -7.19
CA ALA A 83 15.56 27.01 -6.49
C ALA A 83 15.96 27.66 -5.15
N PRO A 84 15.39 28.80 -4.73
CA PRO A 84 15.41 29.09 -3.31
C PRO A 84 14.93 27.80 -2.64
N GLU A 85 15.71 27.30 -1.67
CA GLU A 85 15.40 26.17 -0.79
C GLU A 85 13.90 25.87 -0.83
N PRO A 86 13.50 24.65 -1.26
CA PRO A 86 12.16 24.35 -1.74
C PRO A 86 11.14 25.02 -0.83
N PHE A 87 10.50 26.10 -1.30
CA PHE A 87 9.65 27.03 -0.54
C PHE A 87 9.13 26.35 0.74
N LEU A 88 9.94 26.34 1.80
CA LEU A 88 9.52 25.78 3.08
C LEU A 88 8.45 26.77 3.49
N PRO A 89 7.19 26.34 3.70
CA PRO A 89 6.09 27.28 3.91
C PRO A 89 6.49 28.25 5.02
N GLU A 90 6.84 29.46 4.62
CA GLU A 90 7.39 30.48 5.51
C GLU A 90 6.38 30.70 6.63
N ASN A 91 6.81 30.47 7.88
CA ASN A 91 6.22 30.99 9.11
C ASN A 91 4.68 30.92 9.23
N ARG A 92 4.05 29.82 8.79
CA ARG A 92 2.71 29.50 9.28
C ARG A 92 2.90 28.74 10.57
N GLY A 93 2.84 29.44 11.70
CA GLY A 93 2.94 28.85 13.04
C GLY A 93 1.96 27.69 13.24
N ASP A 94 2.03 27.06 14.40
CA ASP A 94 1.23 25.87 14.72
C ASP A 94 -0.26 26.07 14.45
N ILE A 95 -0.91 25.00 13.98
CA ILE A 95 -2.35 24.93 13.82
C ILE A 95 -2.90 24.28 15.08
N THR A 96 -3.54 25.06 15.93
CA THR A 96 -4.17 24.55 17.16
C THR A 96 -5.68 24.43 16.99
N LEU A 97 -6.22 23.24 17.24
CA LEU A 97 -7.65 22.95 17.27
C LEU A 97 -8.09 22.62 18.69
N GLN A 98 -9.17 23.26 19.12
CA GLN A 98 -9.86 22.96 20.37
C GLN A 98 -11.38 22.90 20.10
N VAL A 99 -11.76 22.02 19.17
CA VAL A 99 -13.13 21.94 18.63
C VAL A 99 -13.59 20.49 18.53
N TYR A 100 -14.91 20.29 18.54
CA TYR A 100 -15.53 18.98 18.27
C TYR A 100 -15.41 18.59 16.79
N TYR A 101 -15.52 19.56 15.89
CA TYR A 101 -15.56 19.34 14.43
C TYR A 101 -14.69 20.36 13.72
N HIS A 102 -13.90 19.90 12.75
CA HIS A 102 -13.08 20.76 11.88
C HIS A 102 -13.10 20.26 10.44
N GLU A 103 -13.11 21.19 9.48
CA GLU A 103 -12.96 20.89 8.06
C GLU A 103 -11.65 21.43 7.54
N LEU A 104 -10.87 20.58 6.88
CA LEU A 104 -9.74 21.04 6.08
C LEU A 104 -10.26 21.79 4.85
N LYS A 105 -9.63 22.93 4.58
CA LYS A 105 -9.92 23.80 3.41
C LYS A 105 -8.74 23.91 2.44
N THR A 106 -7.63 23.27 2.78
CA THR A 106 -6.37 23.27 2.04
C THR A 106 -5.51 22.14 2.55
N ASP A 107 -4.52 21.76 1.74
CA ASP A 107 -3.47 20.84 2.16
C ASP A 107 -2.69 21.43 3.35
N LEU A 108 -2.33 20.55 4.29
CA LEU A 108 -1.49 20.86 5.44
C LEU A 108 -0.09 20.31 5.18
N LEU A 109 0.88 21.21 5.07
CA LEU A 109 2.30 20.87 5.06
C LEU A 109 2.82 21.04 6.48
N LEU A 110 3.09 19.94 7.17
CA LEU A 110 3.60 19.93 8.53
C LEU A 110 5.12 19.75 8.52
N GLY A 111 5.81 20.40 9.45
CA GLY A 111 7.26 20.36 9.54
C GLY A 111 7.77 20.96 10.84
N PRO A 112 9.08 21.23 10.97
CA PRO A 112 9.68 21.62 12.25
C PRO A 112 9.10 22.90 12.87
N ASN A 113 8.55 23.78 12.05
CA ASN A 113 7.98 25.07 12.48
C ASN A 113 6.46 25.13 12.35
N ARG A 114 5.81 24.00 12.06
CA ARG A 114 4.37 23.94 11.85
C ARG A 114 3.83 22.57 12.23
N HIS A 115 3.27 22.50 13.43
CA HIS A 115 2.60 21.32 13.96
C HIS A 115 1.08 21.43 13.80
N PHE A 116 0.41 20.29 13.88
CA PHE A 116 -1.03 20.19 13.98
C PHE A 116 -1.39 19.70 15.37
N ILE A 117 -1.78 20.64 16.24
CA ILE A 117 -2.01 20.42 17.66
C ILE A 117 -3.51 20.33 17.92
N ILE A 118 -3.95 19.23 18.52
CA ILE A 118 -5.36 18.95 18.81
C ILE A 118 -5.52 18.84 20.32
N GLN A 119 -6.22 19.81 20.89
CA GLN A 119 -6.45 19.96 22.31
C GLN A 119 -7.87 19.57 22.69
N SER A 120 -8.02 19.11 23.92
CA SER A 120 -9.31 18.83 24.53
C SER A 120 -10.13 20.11 24.67
N SER A 121 -11.41 20.01 24.33
CA SER A 121 -12.37 21.09 24.58
C SER A 121 -12.98 20.89 25.98
N PRO A 122 -13.35 21.96 26.70
CA PRO A 122 -14.06 21.83 27.98
C PRO A 122 -15.35 21.00 27.91
N SER A 123 -15.92 20.85 26.71
CA SER A 123 -17.19 20.14 26.49
C SER A 123 -17.04 18.71 25.95
N THR A 124 -15.85 18.31 25.49
CA THR A 124 -15.66 16.99 24.85
C THR A 124 -14.18 16.62 24.76
N ASN A 125 -13.90 15.33 24.98
CA ASN A 125 -12.60 14.72 24.72
C ASN A 125 -12.52 14.09 23.30
N TYR A 126 -13.35 14.57 22.37
CA TYR A 126 -13.45 14.06 21.01
C TYR A 126 -13.37 15.17 19.97
N THR A 127 -12.59 14.93 18.92
CA THR A 127 -12.46 15.81 17.74
C THR A 127 -12.58 14.98 16.47
N PHE A 128 -13.50 15.38 15.59
CA PHE A 128 -13.62 14.86 14.23
C PHE A 128 -13.09 15.88 13.22
N ILE A 129 -12.17 15.45 12.36
CA ILE A 129 -11.56 16.25 11.32
C ILE A 129 -11.98 15.69 9.96
N GLN A 130 -12.76 16.47 9.22
CA GLN A 130 -13.17 16.16 7.87
C GLN A 130 -12.15 16.73 6.87
N GLY A 131 -11.43 15.84 6.17
CA GLY A 131 -10.36 16.20 5.26
C GLY A 131 -10.79 16.73 3.90
N ASN A 132 -12.01 16.42 3.45
CA ASN A 132 -12.53 16.84 2.13
C ASN A 132 -11.60 16.51 0.94
N GLY A 133 -10.80 15.46 1.05
CA GLY A 133 -9.82 15.03 0.05
C GLY A 133 -8.50 15.81 0.07
N TYR A 134 -8.33 16.76 1.00
CA TYR A 134 -7.05 17.46 1.18
C TYR A 134 -5.99 16.53 1.80
N THR A 135 -4.73 16.93 1.62
CA THR A 135 -3.56 16.20 2.07
C THR A 135 -3.06 16.73 3.41
N ILE A 136 -2.68 15.85 4.33
CA ILE A 136 -1.80 16.16 5.45
C ILE A 136 -0.45 15.53 5.14
N ASN A 137 0.53 16.35 4.81
CA ASN A 137 1.88 15.93 4.48
C ASN A 137 2.78 16.08 5.70
N LEU A 138 3.38 14.98 6.14
CA LEU A 138 4.34 14.94 7.23
C LEU A 138 5.75 15.13 6.66
N ALA A 139 6.45 16.21 7.01
CA ALA A 139 7.85 16.34 6.63
C ALA A 139 8.69 15.19 7.22
N GLU A 140 9.52 14.58 6.37
CA GLU A 140 10.35 13.44 6.74
C GLU A 140 11.39 13.81 7.80
N GLY A 141 11.68 12.86 8.71
CA GLY A 141 12.71 13.01 9.75
C GLY A 141 12.30 13.90 10.93
N PHE A 142 11.07 14.40 10.97
CA PHE A 142 10.56 15.20 12.07
C PHE A 142 9.58 14.42 12.95
N SER A 143 9.67 14.65 14.25
CA SER A 143 8.79 14.04 15.24
C SER A 143 7.65 14.97 15.66
N ASN A 144 6.55 14.40 16.16
CA ASN A 144 5.46 15.12 16.83
C ASN A 144 4.81 16.20 15.95
N LEU A 145 4.74 15.97 14.64
CA LEU A 145 4.08 16.87 13.68
C LEU A 145 2.57 16.95 13.91
N ILE A 146 1.93 15.83 14.26
CA ILE A 146 0.56 15.78 14.78
C ILE A 146 0.65 15.53 16.28
N GLN A 147 0.06 16.42 17.09
CA GLN A 147 0.08 16.33 18.54
C GLN A 147 -1.33 16.25 19.08
N ILE A 148 -1.63 15.22 19.85
CA ILE A 148 -2.96 15.01 20.44
C ILE A 148 -2.82 15.10 21.96
N GLU A 149 -3.72 15.83 22.62
CA GLU A 149 -3.71 15.93 24.08
C GLU A 149 -4.08 14.60 24.77
N ALA A 150 -3.61 14.40 26.00
CA ALA A 150 -3.91 13.20 26.79
C ALA A 150 -5.43 12.99 26.94
N GLY A 151 -5.88 11.74 26.79
CA GLY A 151 -7.29 11.38 26.88
C GLY A 151 -8.18 11.82 25.71
N GLN A 152 -7.63 12.52 24.72
CA GLN A 152 -8.37 12.98 23.53
C GLN A 152 -8.50 11.86 22.49
N THR A 153 -9.68 11.70 21.93
CA THR A 153 -9.96 10.85 20.77
C THR A 153 -10.06 11.70 19.52
N VAL A 154 -9.27 11.37 18.51
CA VAL A 154 -9.24 12.07 17.23
C VAL A 154 -9.56 11.12 16.09
N GLU A 155 -10.50 11.54 15.26
CA GLU A 155 -10.85 10.87 14.01
C GLU A 155 -10.57 11.82 12.84
N ILE A 156 -9.74 11.37 11.88
CA ILE A 156 -9.43 12.12 10.66
C ILE A 156 -10.01 11.36 9.47
N ALA A 157 -10.98 11.96 8.80
CA ALA A 157 -11.73 11.33 7.71
C ALA A 157 -11.38 11.93 6.34
N ASN A 158 -11.57 11.17 5.26
CA ASN A 158 -11.51 11.67 3.88
C ASN A 158 -10.26 12.50 3.58
N THR A 159 -9.08 11.99 3.96
CA THR A 159 -7.80 12.71 3.87
C THR A 159 -6.77 11.84 3.14
N VAL A 160 -5.80 12.48 2.49
CA VAL A 160 -4.54 11.81 2.09
C VAL A 160 -3.47 12.10 3.14
N ILE A 161 -2.99 11.10 3.85
CA ILE A 161 -1.88 11.22 4.79
C ILE A 161 -0.60 10.85 4.05
N LYS A 162 0.17 11.86 3.68
CA LYS A 162 1.41 11.69 2.90
C LYS A 162 2.62 11.61 3.81
N ASN A 163 3.58 10.76 3.42
CA ASN A 163 4.82 10.49 4.16
C ASN A 163 4.53 10.02 5.59
N TYR A 164 3.61 9.06 5.75
CA TYR A 164 3.24 8.59 7.08
C TYR A 164 4.45 8.04 7.84
N ASP A 165 4.74 8.66 8.98
CA ASP A 165 5.75 8.25 9.95
C ASP A 165 5.12 8.35 11.34
N GLU A 166 5.17 7.25 12.09
CA GLU A 166 4.65 7.24 13.46
C GLU A 166 5.44 8.15 14.43
N ASN A 167 6.70 8.44 14.13
CA ASN A 167 7.47 9.43 14.91
C ASN A 167 6.86 10.82 14.73
N GLY A 168 6.25 11.09 13.57
CA GLY A 168 5.49 12.30 13.28
C GLY A 168 4.21 12.43 14.11
N ILE A 169 3.82 11.43 14.91
CA ILE A 169 2.57 11.42 15.67
C ILE A 169 2.86 11.27 17.17
N TYR A 170 2.49 12.31 17.92
CA TYR A 170 2.55 12.33 19.38
C TYR A 170 1.20 11.95 19.98
N LEU A 171 1.15 10.75 20.60
CA LEU A 171 0.00 10.20 21.31
C LEU A 171 0.38 9.95 22.78
N PRO A 172 0.07 10.88 23.71
CA PRO A 172 0.24 10.67 25.14
C PRO A 172 -0.79 9.68 25.71
N ALA A 173 -0.69 9.38 27.00
CA ALA A 173 -1.56 8.42 27.67
C ALA A 173 -3.05 8.71 27.44
N GLY A 174 -3.80 7.69 27.02
CA GLY A 174 -5.23 7.77 26.75
C GLY A 174 -5.62 8.51 25.45
N ALA A 175 -4.67 9.13 24.74
CA ALA A 175 -4.93 9.71 23.44
C ALA A 175 -5.13 8.61 22.38
N THR A 176 -6.05 8.82 21.44
CA THR A 176 -6.26 7.91 20.32
C THR A 176 -6.38 8.68 19.00
N LEU A 177 -5.86 8.06 17.93
CA LEU A 177 -5.99 8.55 16.57
C LEU A 177 -6.52 7.42 15.69
N LYS A 178 -7.50 7.76 14.86
CA LYS A 178 -8.08 6.87 13.85
C LYS A 178 -8.21 7.59 12.52
N PHE A 179 -7.88 6.89 11.43
CA PHE A 179 -8.11 7.37 10.07
C PHE A 179 -9.34 6.69 9.46
N LEU A 180 -10.21 7.49 8.85
CA LEU A 180 -11.46 7.03 8.26
C LEU A 180 -11.52 7.38 6.78
N ASN A 181 -11.93 6.45 5.92
CA ASN A 181 -12.14 6.74 4.48
C ASN A 181 -10.95 7.49 3.85
N SER A 182 -9.72 7.07 4.16
CA SER A 182 -8.50 7.87 3.91
C SER A 182 -7.44 7.05 3.18
N THR A 183 -6.54 7.76 2.50
CA THR A 183 -5.36 7.15 1.89
C THR A 183 -4.14 7.46 2.73
N ILE A 184 -3.31 6.46 3.01
CA ILE A 184 -2.03 6.59 3.72
C ILE A 184 -0.93 6.22 2.74
N GLU A 185 0.03 7.13 2.53
CA GLU A 185 1.18 6.92 1.65
C GLU A 185 2.45 6.71 2.48
N ILE A 186 3.10 5.58 2.25
CA ILE A 186 4.39 5.21 2.82
C ILE A 186 5.43 5.40 1.71
N THR A 187 6.30 6.39 1.86
CA THR A 187 7.16 6.90 0.79
C THR A 187 8.64 6.51 0.91
N ASP A 188 8.94 5.69 1.91
CA ASP A 188 10.24 5.12 2.25
C ASP A 188 10.05 3.92 3.20
N ASN A 189 11.14 3.26 3.61
CA ASN A 189 11.04 2.17 4.56
C ASN A 189 10.65 2.70 5.95
N ARG A 190 9.60 2.12 6.54
CA ARG A 190 9.08 2.52 7.84
C ARG A 190 9.08 1.39 8.85
N ALA A 191 9.14 1.79 10.11
CA ALA A 191 8.98 0.90 11.24
C ALA A 191 7.78 1.38 12.05
N LEU A 192 6.84 0.47 12.31
CA LEU A 192 5.73 0.71 13.21
C LEU A 192 6.07 0.09 14.56
N TYR A 193 5.79 0.81 15.63
CA TYR A 193 5.90 0.46 17.04
C TYR A 193 4.56 0.70 17.75
N LYS A 194 3.66 1.46 17.14
CA LYS A 194 2.34 1.80 17.69
C LYS A 194 1.18 1.26 16.85
N PRO A 195 -0.01 1.17 17.45
CA PRO A 195 -1.25 0.89 16.73
C PRO A 195 -1.55 1.89 15.61
N LEU A 196 -1.89 1.40 14.43
CA LEU A 196 -2.54 2.16 13.37
C LEU A 196 -4.02 1.73 13.30
N ASN A 197 -4.91 2.59 13.81
CA ASN A 197 -6.35 2.32 13.87
C ASN A 197 -7.06 2.91 12.65
N LEU A 198 -7.82 2.07 11.95
CA LEU A 198 -8.44 2.41 10.67
C LEU A 198 -9.93 2.08 10.71
N ALA A 199 -10.76 2.82 9.96
CA ALA A 199 -12.17 2.47 9.72
C ALA A 199 -12.69 3.01 8.38
N GLY A 200 -13.80 2.48 7.90
CA GLY A 200 -14.36 2.84 6.58
C GLY A 200 -13.53 2.24 5.45
N GLU A 201 -13.39 2.96 4.33
CA GLU A 201 -12.60 2.55 3.17
C GLU A 201 -11.21 3.16 3.22
N VAL A 202 -10.22 2.41 3.71
CA VAL A 202 -8.84 2.89 3.85
C VAL A 202 -7.92 2.24 2.84
N ILE A 203 -7.05 3.03 2.24
CA ILE A 203 -6.00 2.57 1.33
C ILE A 203 -4.63 2.86 1.95
N ILE A 204 -3.76 1.86 2.02
CA ILE A 204 -2.32 2.05 2.31
C ILE A 204 -1.54 1.80 1.01
N ASN A 205 -0.84 2.81 0.52
CA ASN A 205 0.04 2.69 -0.64
C ASN A 205 1.50 2.68 -0.17
N GLY A 206 2.17 1.54 -0.37
CA GLY A 206 3.56 1.34 0.02
C GLY A 206 4.60 1.68 -1.05
N TYR A 207 4.20 1.82 -2.32
CA TYR A 207 5.10 2.08 -3.45
C TYR A 207 6.33 1.14 -3.54
N GLY A 208 6.24 -0.07 -3.00
CA GLY A 208 7.32 -1.07 -2.96
C GLY A 208 8.21 -1.00 -1.71
N TYR A 209 7.94 -0.09 -0.79
CA TYR A 209 8.72 0.05 0.44
C TYR A 209 8.36 -1.00 1.50
N THR A 210 9.28 -1.17 2.45
CA THR A 210 9.14 -2.09 3.57
C THR A 210 8.51 -1.42 4.78
N VAL A 211 7.54 -2.09 5.39
CA VAL A 211 6.98 -1.74 6.70
C VAL A 211 7.35 -2.83 7.70
N SER A 212 8.20 -2.48 8.67
CA SER A 212 8.59 -3.37 9.76
C SER A 212 7.63 -3.25 10.94
N MET A 213 7.02 -4.36 11.33
CA MET A 213 6.09 -4.46 12.45
C MET A 213 6.86 -4.82 13.73
N ASN A 214 7.24 -3.82 14.52
CA ASN A 214 7.93 -4.06 15.80
C ASN A 214 6.95 -4.49 16.90
N PRO A 215 7.46 -5.01 18.04
CA PRO A 215 6.61 -5.37 19.17
C PRO A 215 5.69 -4.22 19.60
N GLY A 216 4.38 -4.50 19.69
CA GLY A 216 3.34 -3.52 20.02
C GLY A 216 2.68 -2.84 18.82
N ALA A 217 3.26 -2.96 17.62
CA ALA A 217 2.65 -2.48 16.40
C ALA A 217 1.52 -3.40 15.94
N TYR A 218 0.42 -2.80 15.47
CA TYR A 218 -0.60 -3.51 14.72
C TYR A 218 -1.34 -2.56 13.78
N VAL A 219 -1.76 -3.07 12.64
CA VAL A 219 -2.64 -2.40 11.68
C VAL A 219 -4.00 -3.08 11.76
N ASN A 220 -4.97 -2.38 12.34
CA ASN A 220 -6.30 -2.92 12.56
C ASN A 220 -7.37 -2.09 11.86
N ILE A 221 -8.23 -2.76 11.10
CA ILE A 221 -9.46 -2.18 10.55
C ILE A 221 -10.63 -2.50 11.50
N ASP A 222 -11.20 -1.45 12.09
CA ASP A 222 -12.30 -1.54 13.06
C ASP A 222 -13.64 -1.88 12.38
N ALA A 223 -13.90 -1.27 11.22
CA ALA A 223 -15.11 -1.40 10.41
C ALA A 223 -14.78 -1.03 8.95
N GLY A 224 -15.41 -1.67 7.96
CA GLY A 224 -15.18 -1.39 6.54
C GLY A 224 -14.08 -2.24 5.88
N GLN A 225 -13.34 -1.64 4.95
CA GLN A 225 -12.36 -2.31 4.10
C GLN A 225 -11.00 -1.61 4.17
N LEU A 226 -9.95 -2.42 4.32
CA LEU A 226 -8.57 -1.97 4.20
C LEU A 226 -7.96 -2.58 2.94
N THR A 227 -7.50 -1.74 2.02
CA THR A 227 -6.72 -2.15 0.85
C THR A 227 -5.27 -1.73 1.03
N ILE A 228 -4.34 -2.68 0.94
CA ILE A 228 -2.90 -2.42 1.03
C ILE A 228 -2.25 -2.77 -0.30
N ASN A 229 -1.54 -1.82 -0.89
CA ASN A 229 -0.95 -1.92 -2.21
C ASN A 229 0.57 -1.78 -2.15
N ASN A 230 1.29 -2.70 -2.79
CA ASN A 230 2.73 -2.59 -3.03
C ASN A 230 3.52 -2.41 -1.72
N VAL A 231 3.30 -3.26 -0.72
CA VAL A 231 4.02 -3.21 0.56
C VAL A 231 4.78 -4.51 0.79
N VAL A 232 6.02 -4.41 1.26
CA VAL A 232 6.72 -5.53 1.89
C VAL A 232 6.54 -5.41 3.40
N PHE A 233 5.73 -6.26 4.00
CA PHE A 233 5.63 -6.33 5.46
C PHE A 233 6.70 -7.26 6.00
N TYR A 234 7.51 -6.75 6.93
CA TYR A 234 8.43 -7.55 7.73
C TYR A 234 7.92 -7.61 9.17
N GLY A 235 8.00 -8.79 9.80
CA GLY A 235 7.58 -8.93 11.20
C GLY A 235 6.13 -9.32 11.39
N ILE A 236 5.49 -9.93 10.38
CA ILE A 236 4.10 -10.40 10.53
C ILE A 236 4.06 -11.56 11.52
N GLY A 237 3.15 -11.48 12.48
CA GLY A 237 3.03 -12.45 13.58
C GLY A 237 1.87 -12.12 14.51
N GLY A 238 1.41 -13.10 15.28
CA GLY A 238 0.26 -12.94 16.17
C GLY A 238 -0.99 -12.49 15.41
N GLN A 239 -1.45 -11.26 15.67
CA GLN A 239 -2.60 -10.63 14.99
C GLN A 239 -2.27 -9.16 14.66
N ASN A 240 -1.04 -8.87 14.24
CA ASN A 240 -0.57 -7.50 14.02
C ASN A 240 -1.03 -6.88 12.69
N LEU A 241 -1.67 -7.65 11.82
CA LEU A 241 -2.41 -7.15 10.67
C LEU A 241 -3.77 -7.82 10.74
N ALA A 242 -4.84 -7.12 11.11
CA ALA A 242 -6.09 -7.81 11.42
C ALA A 242 -7.35 -7.00 11.16
N CYS A 243 -8.41 -7.78 10.96
CA CYS A 243 -9.80 -7.37 10.97
C CYS A 243 -10.35 -7.49 12.39
N LYS A 244 -11.04 -6.46 12.88
CA LYS A 244 -11.59 -6.48 14.25
C LYS A 244 -12.88 -7.27 14.36
N THR A 245 -13.69 -7.28 13.30
CA THR A 245 -15.00 -7.94 13.26
C THR A 245 -15.16 -8.78 12.01
N ALA A 246 -16.16 -9.66 11.99
CA ALA A 246 -16.46 -10.53 10.85
C ALA A 246 -16.87 -9.76 9.59
N ASP A 247 -17.41 -8.54 9.73
CA ASP A 247 -17.94 -7.74 8.62
C ASP A 247 -16.87 -6.84 7.96
N THR A 248 -15.61 -6.96 8.39
CA THR A 248 -14.49 -6.19 7.82
C THR A 248 -13.75 -6.98 6.75
N ASN A 249 -13.11 -6.28 5.81
CA ASN A 249 -12.35 -6.91 4.74
C ASN A 249 -10.92 -6.37 4.66
N LEU A 250 -9.96 -7.26 4.49
CA LEU A 250 -8.57 -6.94 4.20
C LEU A 250 -8.24 -7.37 2.77
N ILE A 251 -7.82 -6.43 1.93
CA ILE A 251 -7.30 -6.68 0.58
C ILE A 251 -5.81 -6.41 0.57
N LEU A 252 -5.01 -7.40 0.16
CA LEU A 252 -3.57 -7.29 -0.04
C LEU A 252 -3.27 -7.42 -1.53
N GLN A 253 -2.78 -6.35 -2.15
CA GLN A 253 -2.46 -6.31 -3.57
C GLN A 253 -0.98 -6.04 -3.79
N ASN A 254 -0.32 -6.94 -4.51
CA ASN A 254 1.13 -6.91 -4.74
C ASN A 254 1.93 -6.72 -3.44
N CYS A 255 1.57 -7.52 -2.43
CA CYS A 255 2.20 -7.46 -1.11
C CYS A 255 3.07 -8.69 -0.85
N ASN A 256 4.16 -8.51 -0.10
CA ASN A 256 4.94 -9.61 0.45
C ASN A 256 4.83 -9.59 1.96
N LEU A 257 4.28 -10.65 2.54
CA LEU A 257 4.16 -10.84 3.98
C LEU A 257 5.30 -11.76 4.44
N PHE A 258 6.30 -11.19 5.11
CA PHE A 258 7.37 -11.95 5.73
C PHE A 258 7.05 -12.21 7.21
N LEU A 259 6.71 -13.46 7.52
CA LEU A 259 6.31 -13.91 8.84
C LEU A 259 7.55 -14.18 9.70
N THR A 260 7.57 -13.61 10.90
CA THR A 260 8.63 -13.81 11.91
C THR A 260 8.12 -14.52 13.17
N ASP A 261 6.82 -14.75 13.25
CA ASP A 261 6.14 -15.58 14.25
C ASP A 261 4.85 -16.13 13.62
N ASN A 262 4.20 -17.07 14.28
CA ASN A 262 2.92 -17.62 13.88
C ASN A 262 1.87 -16.52 13.84
N TYR A 263 1.31 -16.32 12.65
CA TYR A 263 0.27 -15.33 12.37
C TYR A 263 -1.10 -15.99 12.36
N ARG A 264 -2.12 -15.27 12.83
CA ARG A 264 -3.51 -15.72 12.94
C ARG A 264 -4.43 -14.69 12.31
N PHE A 265 -5.17 -15.09 11.29
CA PHE A 265 -6.22 -14.27 10.70
C PHE A 265 -7.60 -14.76 11.16
N LYS A 266 -8.18 -14.08 12.16
CA LYS A 266 -9.34 -14.59 12.92
C LYS A 266 -10.71 -14.07 12.51
N ASN A 267 -10.77 -12.86 11.99
CA ASN A 267 -12.03 -12.21 11.64
C ASN A 267 -11.92 -11.62 10.25
N GLY A 268 -13.07 -11.28 9.67
CA GLY A 268 -13.16 -10.58 8.40
C GLY A 268 -12.81 -11.43 7.19
N GLY A 269 -13.13 -10.91 6.01
CA GLY A 269 -12.70 -11.47 4.73
C GLY A 269 -11.26 -11.10 4.42
N LEU A 270 -10.53 -12.02 3.79
CA LEU A 270 -9.18 -11.78 3.27
C LEU A 270 -9.22 -11.92 1.76
N GLN A 271 -8.66 -10.96 1.03
CA GLN A 271 -8.38 -11.10 -0.38
C GLN A 271 -6.89 -10.87 -0.62
N MET A 272 -6.25 -11.78 -1.35
CA MET A 272 -4.86 -11.60 -1.78
C MET A 272 -4.78 -11.60 -3.31
N ILE A 273 -4.05 -10.62 -3.85
CA ILE A 273 -3.90 -10.35 -5.27
C ILE A 273 -2.41 -10.18 -5.58
N ASP A 274 -1.85 -10.99 -6.48
CA ASP A 274 -0.42 -10.94 -6.87
C ASP A 274 0.53 -10.88 -5.65
N SER A 275 0.24 -11.66 -4.59
CA SER A 275 0.90 -11.50 -3.29
C SER A 275 1.61 -12.76 -2.82
N THR A 276 2.59 -12.60 -1.93
CA THR A 276 3.40 -13.71 -1.41
C THR A 276 3.33 -13.75 0.11
N ILE A 277 3.29 -14.96 0.66
CA ILE A 277 3.50 -15.24 2.08
C ILE A 277 4.82 -16.01 2.19
N SER A 278 5.77 -15.49 2.95
CA SER A 278 7.13 -16.03 3.10
C SER A 278 7.60 -16.00 4.55
N GLY A 279 8.67 -16.73 4.85
CA GLY A 279 9.18 -16.94 6.21
C GLY A 279 9.22 -18.43 6.58
N PHE A 280 9.39 -18.74 7.86
CA PHE A 280 9.49 -20.12 8.36
C PHE A 280 8.45 -20.43 9.45
N GLU A 281 7.30 -19.76 9.38
CA GLU A 281 6.29 -19.75 10.44
C GLU A 281 4.90 -20.13 9.90
N GLY A 282 3.94 -20.28 10.80
CA GLY A 282 2.56 -20.62 10.46
C GLY A 282 1.71 -19.41 10.07
N PHE A 283 1.02 -19.48 8.92
CA PHE A 283 -0.14 -18.65 8.61
C PHE A 283 -1.41 -19.43 8.98
N ASN A 284 -2.10 -19.03 10.04
CA ASN A 284 -3.29 -19.71 10.53
C ASN A 284 -4.55 -18.94 10.11
N PHE A 285 -5.29 -19.50 9.16
CA PHE A 285 -6.58 -18.97 8.74
C PHE A 285 -7.69 -19.52 9.64
N GLU A 286 -8.26 -18.66 10.48
CA GLU A 286 -9.25 -19.00 11.50
C GLU A 286 -10.60 -18.27 11.30
N SER A 287 -10.67 -17.36 10.33
CA SER A 287 -11.87 -16.60 10.02
C SER A 287 -13.01 -17.51 9.55
N SER A 288 -14.23 -17.13 9.90
CA SER A 288 -15.46 -17.75 9.37
C SER A 288 -15.85 -17.20 7.98
N GLN A 289 -15.16 -16.15 7.53
CA GLN A 289 -15.38 -15.50 6.24
C GLN A 289 -14.45 -16.08 5.17
N THR A 290 -14.62 -15.65 3.92
CA THR A 290 -13.84 -16.12 2.78
C THR A 290 -12.41 -15.55 2.80
N PHE A 291 -11.44 -16.40 2.47
CA PHE A 291 -10.13 -16.03 1.95
C PHE A 291 -10.13 -16.23 0.43
N SER A 292 -10.24 -15.14 -0.33
CA SER A 292 -10.17 -15.19 -1.79
C SER A 292 -8.74 -14.96 -2.30
N ILE A 293 -8.34 -15.80 -3.25
CA ILE A 293 -7.19 -15.56 -4.11
C ILE A 293 -7.73 -14.96 -5.41
N SER A 294 -7.08 -13.91 -5.91
CA SER A 294 -7.31 -13.40 -7.25
C SER A 294 -5.96 -13.24 -7.93
N ARG A 295 -5.82 -13.74 -9.16
CA ARG A 295 -4.51 -13.88 -9.84
C ARG A 295 -3.57 -14.75 -9.00
N THR A 296 -2.29 -14.40 -8.89
CA THR A 296 -1.30 -15.29 -8.27
C THR A 296 -1.11 -15.01 -6.78
N VAL A 297 -1.23 -16.05 -5.96
CA VAL A 297 -0.80 -16.01 -4.55
C VAL A 297 0.18 -17.16 -4.31
N MET A 298 1.33 -16.82 -3.73
CA MET A 298 2.38 -17.79 -3.42
C MET A 298 2.50 -18.05 -1.93
N PHE A 299 2.48 -19.32 -1.56
CA PHE A 299 2.96 -19.80 -0.26
C PHE A 299 4.39 -20.30 -0.45
N ASP A 300 5.33 -19.53 0.07
CA ASP A 300 6.76 -19.74 -0.17
C ASP A 300 7.37 -20.81 0.77
N THR A 301 8.63 -21.13 0.51
CA THR A 301 9.36 -22.20 1.19
C THR A 301 9.42 -21.96 2.70
N GLY A 302 9.10 -23.00 3.46
CA GLY A 302 9.14 -22.97 4.93
C GLY A 302 7.86 -22.51 5.61
N ILE A 303 6.91 -21.93 4.87
CA ILE A 303 5.61 -21.54 5.44
C ILE A 303 4.73 -22.77 5.68
N THR A 304 4.00 -22.73 6.80
CA THR A 304 2.86 -23.62 7.04
C THR A 304 1.56 -22.84 6.95
N PHE A 305 0.80 -23.04 5.87
CA PHE A 305 -0.58 -22.53 5.79
C PHE A 305 -1.53 -23.51 6.49
N SER A 306 -2.22 -23.05 7.53
CA SER A 306 -3.20 -23.84 8.28
C SER A 306 -4.62 -23.34 8.04
N TYR A 307 -5.44 -24.17 7.41
CA TYR A 307 -6.88 -23.97 7.24
C TYR A 307 -7.63 -24.53 8.46
N SER A 308 -8.03 -23.64 9.36
CA SER A 308 -8.75 -23.98 10.60
C SER A 308 -9.84 -22.94 10.91
N PRO A 309 -10.80 -22.72 9.98
CA PRO A 309 -11.84 -21.72 10.18
C PRO A 309 -12.66 -22.03 11.44
N SER A 310 -13.26 -20.98 12.00
CA SER A 310 -14.13 -21.07 13.18
C SER A 310 -15.51 -21.70 12.91
N ASN A 311 -15.75 -22.17 11.70
CA ASN A 311 -16.96 -22.88 11.29
C ASN A 311 -16.61 -24.16 10.50
N ASP A 312 -17.61 -24.97 10.16
CA ASP A 312 -17.42 -26.25 9.46
C ASP A 312 -17.35 -26.10 7.93
N ARG A 313 -17.14 -24.89 7.42
CA ARG A 313 -17.03 -24.66 5.97
C ARG A 313 -15.66 -25.11 5.47
N ARG A 314 -15.66 -25.73 4.29
CA ARG A 314 -14.46 -26.28 3.64
C ARG A 314 -14.00 -25.47 2.43
N ASP A 315 -14.83 -24.54 2.01
CA ASP A 315 -14.78 -23.79 0.76
C ASP A 315 -14.45 -22.30 0.98
N LEU A 316 -13.89 -21.95 2.14
CA LEU A 316 -13.54 -20.56 2.45
C LEU A 316 -12.25 -20.11 1.77
N LEU A 317 -11.35 -21.02 1.40
CA LEU A 317 -10.24 -20.67 0.49
C LEU A 317 -10.80 -20.71 -0.94
N TYR A 318 -11.20 -19.54 -1.42
CA TYR A 318 -11.87 -19.38 -2.70
C TYR A 318 -10.89 -18.96 -3.79
N MET A 319 -11.04 -19.59 -4.96
CA MET A 319 -10.33 -19.28 -6.19
C MET A 319 -11.37 -19.12 -7.30
N ASP A 320 -11.12 -18.22 -8.25
CA ASP A 320 -11.83 -18.17 -9.54
C ASP A 320 -11.01 -18.84 -10.65
N ASP A 321 -11.56 -18.93 -11.87
CA ASP A 321 -10.92 -19.59 -13.02
C ASP A 321 -9.58 -18.94 -13.44
N SER A 322 -9.32 -17.70 -13.02
CA SER A 322 -8.09 -16.96 -13.32
C SER A 322 -7.07 -16.98 -12.17
N SER A 323 -7.44 -17.57 -11.05
CA SER A 323 -6.66 -17.59 -9.82
C SER A 323 -5.59 -18.67 -9.87
N ILE A 324 -4.40 -18.36 -9.37
CA ILE A 324 -3.27 -19.26 -9.28
C ILE A 324 -2.83 -19.32 -7.81
N LEU A 325 -2.94 -20.52 -7.21
CA LEU A 325 -2.30 -20.82 -5.94
C LEU A 325 -0.97 -21.51 -6.22
N TYR A 326 0.13 -20.86 -5.87
CA TYR A 326 1.48 -21.37 -6.08
C TYR A 326 2.05 -21.89 -4.76
N LEU A 327 2.33 -23.19 -4.69
CA LEU A 327 2.95 -23.84 -3.53
C LEU A 327 4.43 -24.05 -3.82
N ASN A 328 5.32 -23.43 -3.04
CA ASN A 328 6.77 -23.53 -3.24
C ASN A 328 7.46 -24.14 -2.02
N GLY A 329 7.54 -25.46 -1.91
CA GLY A 329 8.21 -26.11 -0.77
C GLY A 329 7.57 -25.76 0.59
N CYS A 330 6.24 -25.68 0.62
CA CYS A 330 5.46 -25.27 1.78
C CYS A 330 4.70 -26.43 2.41
N THR A 331 4.09 -26.18 3.57
CA THR A 331 3.17 -27.12 4.22
C THR A 331 1.75 -26.59 4.17
N LEU A 332 0.82 -27.41 3.68
CA LEU A 332 -0.61 -27.20 3.83
C LEU A 332 -1.13 -28.06 4.98
N ARG A 333 -1.86 -27.46 5.91
CA ARG A 333 -2.47 -28.17 7.03
C ARG A 333 -3.94 -27.84 7.13
N THR A 334 -4.76 -28.83 7.44
CA THR A 334 -6.17 -28.65 7.77
C THR A 334 -6.57 -29.50 8.97
N THR A 335 -7.67 -29.13 9.62
CA THR A 335 -8.28 -29.87 10.73
C THR A 335 -9.29 -30.89 10.20
N ILE A 336 -10.06 -31.51 11.10
CA ILE A 336 -11.21 -32.36 10.74
C ILE A 336 -12.30 -31.63 9.94
N THR A 337 -12.27 -30.29 9.86
CA THR A 337 -13.11 -29.55 8.93
C THR A 337 -12.79 -29.97 7.50
N GLY A 338 -11.52 -30.21 7.19
CA GLY A 338 -11.03 -30.41 5.84
C GLY A 338 -10.98 -29.11 5.04
N MET A 339 -10.40 -29.16 3.85
CA MET A 339 -10.30 -28.03 2.93
C MET A 339 -10.73 -28.49 1.53
N GLN A 340 -11.23 -27.58 0.71
CA GLN A 340 -11.64 -27.83 -0.66
C GLN A 340 -11.14 -26.72 -1.59
N LEU A 341 -10.53 -27.11 -2.70
CA LEU A 341 -10.16 -26.24 -3.82
C LEU A 341 -10.94 -26.70 -5.05
N THR A 342 -11.63 -25.81 -5.76
CA THR A 342 -12.53 -26.22 -6.87
C THR A 342 -12.16 -25.67 -8.23
N THR A 343 -11.71 -24.43 -8.37
CA THR A 343 -11.38 -23.86 -9.69
C THR A 343 -10.04 -23.10 -9.63
N GLY A 344 -9.59 -22.62 -10.79
CA GLY A 344 -8.30 -21.98 -11.00
C GLY A 344 -7.17 -23.00 -11.18
N THR A 345 -5.94 -22.57 -10.95
CA THR A 345 -4.74 -23.38 -11.13
C THR A 345 -3.98 -23.53 -9.81
N LEU A 346 -3.69 -24.77 -9.43
CA LEU A 346 -2.76 -25.12 -8.37
C LEU A 346 -1.40 -25.46 -8.99
N ILE A 347 -0.38 -24.63 -8.76
CA ILE A 347 0.99 -24.89 -9.20
C ILE A 347 1.78 -25.44 -8.02
N VAL A 348 2.40 -26.59 -8.21
CA VAL A 348 3.22 -27.28 -7.20
C VAL A 348 4.69 -27.21 -7.63
N ASN A 349 5.49 -26.51 -6.83
CA ASN A 349 6.94 -26.43 -6.95
C ASN A 349 7.64 -26.89 -5.67
N GLY A 350 8.83 -27.50 -5.80
CA GLY A 350 9.56 -28.06 -4.66
C GLY A 350 8.78 -29.20 -3.97
N GLN A 351 9.19 -29.53 -2.74
CA GLN A 351 8.57 -30.59 -1.94
C GLN A 351 7.52 -30.00 -1.01
N ASN A 352 6.25 -30.20 -1.32
CA ASN A 352 5.13 -29.72 -0.51
C ASN A 352 4.54 -30.86 0.31
N HIS A 353 4.12 -30.53 1.53
CA HIS A 353 3.54 -31.48 2.47
C HIS A 353 2.10 -31.12 2.80
N VAL A 354 1.23 -32.11 2.86
CA VAL A 354 -0.19 -31.96 3.22
C VAL A 354 -0.47 -32.77 4.47
N TYR A 355 -1.03 -32.10 5.48
CA TYR A 355 -1.50 -32.71 6.72
C TYR A 355 -3.00 -32.48 6.88
N ASN A 356 -3.73 -33.56 7.13
CA ASN A 356 -5.15 -33.51 7.46
C ASN A 356 -5.41 -34.35 8.71
N ASP A 357 -4.86 -33.88 9.82
CA ASP A 357 -4.80 -34.63 11.06
C ASP A 357 -6.20 -34.90 11.62
N GLY A 358 -6.48 -36.17 11.91
CA GLY A 358 -7.75 -36.59 12.53
C GLY A 358 -8.90 -36.88 11.55
N ALA A 359 -8.72 -36.70 10.24
CA ALA A 359 -9.75 -37.05 9.26
C ALA A 359 -10.03 -38.57 9.21
N VAL A 360 -11.26 -38.95 9.57
CA VAL A 360 -11.73 -40.35 9.57
C VAL A 360 -12.69 -40.66 8.42
N SER A 361 -13.27 -39.64 7.77
CA SER A 361 -14.18 -39.80 6.63
C SER A 361 -13.80 -38.90 5.44
N LEU A 362 -14.36 -39.17 4.26
CA LEU A 362 -14.15 -38.35 3.06
C LEU A 362 -14.77 -36.94 3.19
N SER A 363 -15.78 -36.79 4.04
CA SER A 363 -16.36 -35.47 4.36
C SER A 363 -15.41 -34.57 5.15
N GLN A 364 -14.28 -35.10 5.64
CA GLN A 364 -13.23 -34.37 6.34
C GLN A 364 -11.93 -34.30 5.53
N ALA A 365 -11.91 -34.79 4.29
CA ALA A 365 -10.69 -34.87 3.48
C ALA A 365 -10.11 -33.49 3.10
N PHE A 366 -8.89 -33.46 2.58
CA PHE A 366 -8.46 -32.40 1.68
C PHE A 366 -9.03 -32.74 0.30
N LEU A 367 -9.77 -31.84 -0.32
CA LEU A 367 -10.52 -32.11 -1.56
C LEU A 367 -10.01 -31.22 -2.70
N LEU A 368 -9.64 -31.86 -3.80
CA LEU A 368 -9.25 -31.21 -5.06
C LEU A 368 -10.40 -31.44 -6.05
N GLY A 369 -11.13 -30.38 -6.42
CA GLY A 369 -12.34 -30.43 -7.23
C GLY A 369 -13.64 -30.51 -6.41
N ASN A 370 -14.77 -30.69 -7.10
CA ASN A 370 -16.09 -30.84 -6.47
C ASN A 370 -17.03 -31.83 -7.17
N GLY A 371 -16.53 -32.60 -8.14
CA GLY A 371 -17.32 -33.53 -8.94
C GLY A 371 -18.15 -32.86 -10.04
N ASN A 372 -17.97 -31.56 -10.30
CA ASN A 372 -18.57 -30.84 -11.42
C ASN A 372 -17.48 -30.47 -12.45
N PRO A 373 -17.55 -30.97 -13.70
CA PRO A 373 -16.54 -30.71 -14.72
C PRO A 373 -16.34 -29.23 -15.07
N ALA A 374 -17.35 -28.37 -14.82
CA ALA A 374 -17.22 -26.93 -15.05
C ALA A 374 -16.33 -26.24 -14.00
N ASN A 375 -16.08 -26.92 -12.88
CA ASN A 375 -15.30 -26.44 -11.75
C ASN A 375 -14.21 -27.47 -11.46
N ASP A 376 -13.47 -27.89 -12.48
CA ASP A 376 -12.28 -28.71 -12.29
C ASP A 376 -11.10 -27.77 -11.96
N LEU A 377 -10.31 -28.17 -10.97
CA LEU A 377 -9.09 -27.47 -10.60
C LEU A 377 -7.96 -27.90 -11.55
N ASP A 378 -7.30 -26.96 -12.22
CA ASP A 378 -6.09 -27.27 -12.97
C ASP A 378 -4.92 -27.51 -12.00
N ILE A 379 -4.14 -28.57 -12.20
CA ILE A 379 -3.04 -28.93 -11.31
C ILE A 379 -1.76 -29.12 -12.13
N GLU A 380 -0.81 -28.23 -11.93
CA GLU A 380 0.50 -28.27 -12.58
C GLU A 380 1.57 -28.66 -11.55
N ILE A 381 2.23 -29.80 -11.76
CA ILE A 381 3.38 -30.23 -10.95
C ILE A 381 4.65 -29.98 -11.74
N LEU A 382 5.47 -29.02 -11.28
CA LEU A 382 6.70 -28.64 -11.95
C LEU A 382 7.77 -29.75 -11.88
N PRO A 383 8.77 -29.76 -12.79
CA PRO A 383 9.83 -30.77 -12.78
C PRO A 383 10.56 -30.85 -11.43
N GLY A 384 10.58 -32.05 -10.84
CA GLY A 384 11.22 -32.30 -9.54
C GLY A 384 10.38 -31.88 -8.32
N ALA A 385 9.17 -31.35 -8.53
CA ALA A 385 8.24 -31.02 -7.46
C ALA A 385 7.41 -32.23 -7.04
N SER A 386 6.85 -32.17 -5.83
CA SER A 386 5.95 -33.19 -5.30
C SER A 386 4.96 -32.59 -4.30
N ILE A 387 3.79 -33.22 -4.19
CA ILE A 387 2.87 -33.04 -3.07
C ILE A 387 2.75 -34.38 -2.33
N SER A 388 3.11 -34.39 -1.05
CA SER A 388 3.09 -35.59 -0.20
C SER A 388 1.98 -35.46 0.84
N LEU A 389 1.10 -36.45 0.91
CA LEU A 389 0.13 -36.56 2.01
C LEU A 389 0.80 -37.25 3.18
N GLU A 390 1.14 -36.48 4.20
CA GLU A 390 1.84 -36.97 5.39
C GLU A 390 0.87 -37.58 6.42
N SER A 391 -0.36 -37.07 6.48
CA SER A 391 -1.42 -37.58 7.36
C SER A 391 -2.82 -37.30 6.83
N GLY A 392 -3.79 -38.14 7.22
CA GLY A 392 -5.21 -37.90 6.97
C GLY A 392 -5.73 -38.49 5.66
N LYS A 393 -6.60 -37.73 4.97
CA LYS A 393 -7.24 -38.14 3.72
C LYS A 393 -7.16 -37.03 2.68
N LEU A 394 -6.78 -37.41 1.46
CA LEU A 394 -6.87 -36.60 0.24
C LEU A 394 -7.89 -37.24 -0.69
N LEU A 395 -8.75 -36.42 -1.29
CA LEU A 395 -9.73 -36.86 -2.28
C LEU A 395 -9.58 -36.00 -3.54
N TYR A 396 -9.35 -36.68 -4.67
CA TYR A 396 -9.38 -36.07 -5.99
C TYR A 396 -10.79 -36.23 -6.57
N ALA A 397 -11.40 -35.12 -6.95
CA ALA A 397 -12.78 -35.00 -7.39
C ALA A 397 -12.93 -34.06 -8.60
N ASN A 398 -11.86 -33.81 -9.36
CA ASN A 398 -12.03 -33.33 -10.73
C ASN A 398 -12.64 -34.43 -11.60
N VAL A 399 -13.40 -34.04 -12.61
CA VAL A 399 -14.12 -34.96 -13.50
C VAL A 399 -13.36 -35.17 -14.81
N ASN A 400 -12.83 -34.10 -15.39
CA ASN A 400 -12.01 -34.18 -16.59
C ASN A 400 -10.54 -34.42 -16.20
N LEU A 401 -9.86 -35.28 -16.96
CA LEU A 401 -8.45 -35.63 -16.81
C LEU A 401 -7.60 -34.94 -17.88
#